data_AF-A0A117KUU9-F1
#
_entry.id   AF-A0A117KUU9-F1
#
_cell.length_a   1.000
_cell.length_b   1.000
_cell.length_c   1.000
_cell.angle_alpha   90.00
_cell.angle_beta   90.00
_cell.angle_gamma   90.00
#
_symmetry.space_group_name_H-M   'P 1'
#
loop_
_entity.id
_entity.type
_entity.pdbx_description
1 polymer ?
#
loop_
_entity_poly.entity_id
_entity_poly.type
_entity_poly.pdbx_seq_one_letter_code
_entity_poly.pdbx_strand_id
1 'polypeptide(L)'
;MSGQFGKEELVHLHLLLFHVKKTFECYGIENEYFNEYDRLNISPVQIFRQKNEHQEAIFKLCMGIMKAMGKEREAEELCKSLKRLAMVRATY
;
A
#
# COMPACT_ATOMS: atom_id res chain seq x y z
N MET A 1 16.24 -1.61 -19.58
CA MET A 1 14.93 -2.20 -19.29
C MET A 1 14.33 -1.44 -18.12
N SER A 2 13.33 -0.61 -18.35
CA SER A 2 12.67 0.20 -17.32
C SER A 2 11.99 -0.71 -16.29
N GLY A 3 12.36 -0.58 -15.01
CA GLY A 3 11.86 -1.37 -13.88
C GLY A 3 10.38 -1.13 -13.58
N GLN A 4 9.50 -1.66 -14.42
CA GLN A 4 8.07 -1.67 -14.19
C GLN A 4 7.62 -3.10 -13.88
N PHE A 5 7.16 -3.32 -12.64
CA PHE A 5 6.58 -4.60 -12.22
C PHE A 5 5.35 -4.94 -13.06
N GLY A 6 5.20 -6.21 -13.42
CA GLY A 6 4.03 -6.76 -14.08
C GLY A 6 2.77 -6.69 -13.20
N LYS A 7 1.59 -6.80 -13.81
CA LYS A 7 0.32 -6.80 -13.04
C LYS A 7 0.27 -7.98 -12.06
N GLU A 8 0.68 -9.17 -12.50
CA GLU A 8 0.69 -10.38 -11.68
C GLU A 8 1.61 -10.23 -10.46
N GLU A 9 2.81 -9.67 -10.63
CA GLU A 9 3.74 -9.40 -9.54
C GLU A 9 3.15 -8.43 -8.51
N LEU A 10 2.43 -7.40 -8.96
CA LEU A 10 1.72 -6.48 -8.07
C LEU A 10 0.56 -7.14 -7.35
N VAL A 11 -0.20 -8.01 -8.02
CA VAL A 11 -1.27 -8.79 -7.35
C VAL A 11 -0.68 -9.71 -6.28
N HIS A 12 0.44 -10.39 -6.56
CA HIS A 12 1.12 -11.22 -5.57
C HIS A 12 1.69 -10.40 -4.40
N LEU A 13 2.27 -9.24 -4.67
CA LEU A 13 2.74 -8.34 -3.61
C LEU A 13 1.58 -7.80 -2.75
N HIS A 14 0.46 -7.45 -3.37
CA HIS A 14 -0.76 -7.05 -2.67
C HIS A 14 -1.24 -8.20 -1.76
N LEU A 15 -1.27 -9.44 -2.27
CA LEU A 15 -1.67 -10.61 -1.49
C LEU A 15 -0.73 -10.83 -0.28
N LEU A 16 0.58 -10.74 -0.49
CA LEU A 16 1.56 -10.88 0.59
C LEU A 16 1.35 -9.83 1.68
N LEU A 17 1.23 -8.55 1.31
CA LEU A 17 1.04 -7.46 2.28
C LEU A 17 -0.33 -7.53 2.97
N PHE A 18 -1.35 -8.04 2.29
CA PHE A 18 -2.65 -8.34 2.91
C PHE A 18 -2.51 -9.41 3.99
N HIS A 19 -1.73 -10.47 3.77
CA HIS A 19 -1.44 -11.45 4.82
C HIS A 19 -0.62 -10.87 5.98
N VAL A 20 0.29 -9.93 5.71
CA VAL A 20 0.98 -9.17 6.76
C VAL A 20 -0.03 -8.38 7.59
N LYS A 21 -0.94 -7.62 6.96
CA LYS A 21 -2.06 -6.95 7.66
C LYS A 21 -2.82 -7.93 8.55
N LYS A 22 -3.25 -9.09 8.01
CA LYS A 22 -3.96 -10.12 8.78
C LYS A 22 -3.17 -10.64 9.96
N THR A 23 -1.85 -10.71 9.84
CA THR A 23 -0.97 -11.10 10.94
C THR A 23 -1.00 -10.05 12.07
N PHE A 24 -0.92 -8.75 11.75
CA PHE A 24 -1.07 -7.68 12.73
C PHE A 24 -2.45 -7.72 13.42
N GLU A 25 -3.53 -7.89 12.66
CA GLU A 25 -4.90 -8.03 13.18
C GLU A 25 -5.00 -9.22 14.15
N CYS A 26 -4.40 -10.38 13.83
CA CYS A 26 -4.37 -11.56 14.71
C CYS A 26 -3.62 -11.32 16.04
N TYR A 27 -2.63 -10.42 16.06
CA TYR A 27 -1.91 -10.04 17.27
C TYR A 27 -2.61 -8.94 18.08
N GLY A 28 -3.81 -8.50 17.67
CA GLY A 28 -4.55 -7.43 18.34
C GLY A 28 -3.98 -6.03 18.09
N ILE A 29 -3.10 -5.88 17.09
CA ILE A 29 -2.64 -4.56 16.66
C ILE A 29 -3.75 -3.97 15.79
N GLU A 30 -4.45 -2.99 16.36
CA GLU A 30 -5.77 -2.55 15.93
C GLU A 30 -5.86 -2.07 14.47
N ASN A 31 -7.10 -2.10 13.95
CA ASN A 31 -7.44 -1.81 12.56
C ASN A 31 -7.16 -0.37 12.12
N GLU A 32 -7.00 0.59 13.04
CA GLU A 32 -6.92 2.01 12.66
C GLU A 32 -5.76 2.32 11.71
N TYR A 33 -4.64 1.60 11.85
CA TYR A 33 -3.46 1.75 11.00
C TYR A 33 -3.75 1.41 9.53
N PHE A 34 -4.75 0.58 9.27
CA PHE A 34 -5.10 0.11 7.93
C PHE A 34 -6.40 0.70 7.38
N ASN A 35 -7.03 1.64 8.08
CA ASN A 35 -8.25 2.31 7.63
C ASN A 35 -8.15 2.88 6.21
N GLU A 36 -6.99 3.44 5.86
CA GLU A 36 -6.74 3.99 4.52
C GLU A 36 -6.76 2.93 3.43
N TYR A 37 -6.31 1.71 3.73
CA TYR A 37 -6.41 0.56 2.83
C TYR A 37 -7.86 0.08 2.74
N ASP A 38 -8.53 -0.08 3.88
CA ASP A 38 -9.90 -0.61 3.93
C ASP A 38 -10.90 0.30 3.18
N ARG A 39 -10.69 1.62 3.19
CA ARG A 39 -11.46 2.59 2.40
C ARG A 39 -11.36 2.40 0.88
N LEU A 40 -10.31 1.76 0.38
CA LEU A 40 -10.18 1.48 -1.06
C LEU A 40 -11.17 0.40 -1.53
N ASN A 41 -11.72 -0.39 -0.60
CA ASN A 41 -12.64 -1.49 -0.89
C ASN A 41 -12.14 -2.41 -2.02
N ILE A 42 -10.87 -2.80 -1.92
CA ILE A 42 -10.18 -3.68 -2.85
C ILE A 42 -9.57 -4.87 -2.12
N SER A 43 -9.65 -6.05 -2.73
CA SER A 43 -9.06 -7.29 -2.23
C SER A 43 -8.05 -7.86 -3.24
N PRO A 44 -6.95 -8.51 -2.79
CA PRO A 44 -5.98 -9.12 -3.69
C PRO A 44 -6.56 -10.19 -4.61
N VAL A 45 -7.70 -10.82 -4.26
CA VAL A 45 -8.36 -11.83 -5.10
C VAL A 45 -9.07 -11.22 -6.32
N GLN A 46 -9.28 -9.89 -6.35
CA GLN A 46 -9.95 -9.19 -7.44
C GLN A 46 -8.99 -8.92 -8.61
N ILE A 47 -8.44 -9.98 -9.20
CA ILE A 47 -7.37 -9.91 -10.21
C ILE A 47 -7.75 -9.13 -11.49
N PHE A 48 -9.03 -8.87 -11.73
CA PHE A 48 -9.50 -8.08 -12.87
C PHE A 48 -9.41 -6.56 -12.64
N ARG A 49 -9.19 -6.11 -11.40
CA ARG A 49 -8.95 -4.70 -11.06
C ARG A 49 -7.74 -4.14 -11.80
N GLN A 50 -7.69 -2.83 -11.94
CA GLN A 50 -6.62 -2.16 -12.67
C GLN A 50 -5.28 -2.27 -11.92
N LYS A 51 -4.19 -2.19 -12.69
CA LYS A 51 -2.82 -2.26 -12.14
C LYS A 51 -2.56 -1.16 -11.10
N ASN A 52 -3.01 0.06 -11.37
CA ASN A 52 -2.87 1.21 -10.45
C ASN A 52 -3.68 1.04 -9.16
N GLU A 53 -4.86 0.40 -9.20
CA GLU A 53 -5.63 0.09 -7.98
C GLU A 53 -4.85 -0.86 -7.06
N HIS A 54 -4.19 -1.88 -7.63
CA HIS A 54 -3.29 -2.75 -6.86
C HIS A 54 -2.05 -2.02 -6.33
N GLN A 55 -1.47 -1.08 -7.10
CA GLN A 55 -0.34 -0.27 -6.63
C GLN A 55 -0.73 0.64 -5.47
N GLU A 56 -1.91 1.26 -5.52
CA GLU A 56 -2.43 2.09 -4.45
C GLU A 56 -2.70 1.26 -3.19
N ALA A 57 -3.30 0.08 -3.35
CA ALA A 57 -3.50 -0.88 -2.25
C ALA A 57 -2.19 -1.26 -1.55
N ILE A 58 -1.15 -1.61 -2.33
CA ILE A 58 0.20 -1.90 -1.82
C ILE A 58 0.75 -0.71 -1.04
N PHE A 59 0.62 0.50 -1.59
CA PHE A 59 1.12 1.70 -0.95
C PHE A 59 0.43 1.95 0.41
N LYS A 60 -0.90 1.86 0.47
CA LYS A 60 -1.66 2.02 1.72
C LYS A 60 -1.32 0.94 2.75
N LEU A 61 -1.12 -0.31 2.33
CA LEU A 61 -0.69 -1.40 3.21
C LEU A 61 0.71 -1.13 3.79
N CYS A 62 1.68 -0.69 2.98
CA CYS A 62 3.01 -0.32 3.45
C CYS A 62 2.94 0.80 4.50
N MET A 63 2.11 1.83 4.28
CA MET A 63 1.93 2.92 5.23
C MET A 63 1.30 2.42 6.54
N GLY A 64 0.30 1.55 6.45
CA GLY A 64 -0.31 0.94 7.63
C GLY A 64 0.67 0.09 8.44
N ILE A 65 1.50 -0.72 7.75
CA ILE A 65 2.55 -1.52 8.40
C ILE A 65 3.55 -0.63 9.13
N MET A 66 4.04 0.44 8.49
CA MET A 66 4.98 1.37 9.14
C MET A 66 4.38 2.01 10.40
N LYS A 67 3.11 2.45 10.32
CA LYS A 67 2.40 3.01 11.47
C LYS A 67 2.22 2.00 12.60
N ALA A 68 1.79 0.77 12.27
CA ALA A 68 1.65 -0.33 13.21
C ALA A 68 2.99 -0.72 13.89
N MET A 69 4.11 -0.45 13.23
CA MET A 69 5.47 -0.63 13.79
C MET A 69 5.99 0.59 14.57
N GLY A 70 5.16 1.60 14.84
CA GLY A 70 5.56 2.82 15.56
C GLY A 70 6.36 3.82 14.73
N LYS A 71 6.41 3.67 13.40
CA LYS A 71 7.14 4.54 12.45
C LYS A 71 6.22 5.53 11.73
N GLU A 72 5.30 6.14 12.48
CA GLU A 72 4.29 7.03 11.89
C GLU A 72 4.91 8.28 11.25
N ARG A 73 5.92 8.88 11.89
CA ARG A 73 6.62 10.07 11.34
C ARG A 73 7.29 9.75 10.01
N GLU A 74 8.00 8.64 9.92
CA GLU A 74 8.67 8.19 8.70
C GLU A 74 7.67 7.86 7.59
N ALA A 75 6.52 7.26 7.93
CA ALA A 75 5.46 6.98 6.97
C ALA A 75 4.88 8.28 6.38
N GLU A 76 4.64 9.30 7.22
CA GLU A 76 4.18 10.60 6.77
C GLU A 76 5.20 11.34 5.90
N GLU A 77 6.47 11.33 6.31
CA GLU A 77 7.57 11.94 5.55
C GLU A 77 7.74 11.29 4.17
N LEU A 78 7.65 9.96 4.10
CA LEU A 78 7.69 9.23 2.85
C LEU A 78 6.48 9.57 1.96
N CYS A 79 5.28 9.63 2.53
CA CYS A 79 4.06 10.00 1.80
C CYS A 79 4.17 11.43 1.22
N LYS A 80 4.64 12.39 2.03
CA LYS A 80 4.89 13.77 1.58
C LYS A 80 5.92 13.80 0.44
N SER A 81 7.00 13.04 0.56
CA SER A 81 8.06 12.98 -0.45
C SER A 81 7.59 12.39 -1.77
N LEU A 82 6.82 11.30 -1.72
CA LEU A 82 6.25 10.67 -2.91
C LEU A 82 5.21 11.55 -3.61
N LYS A 83 4.36 12.26 -2.85
CA LYS A 83 3.42 13.24 -3.42
C LYS A 83 4.14 14.36 -4.15
N ARG A 84 5.25 14.89 -3.60
CA ARG A 84 6.07 15.89 -4.28
C ARG A 84 6.65 15.35 -5.58
N LEU A 85 7.20 14.13 -5.57
CA LEU A 85 7.75 13.50 -6.79
C LEU A 85 6.68 13.27 -7.86
N ALA A 86 5.48 12.85 -7.46
CA ALA A 86 4.35 12.67 -8.36
C ALA A 86 3.88 13.99 -8.98
N MET A 87 3.82 15.08 -8.19
CA MET A 87 3.50 16.41 -8.71
C MET A 87 4.53 16.90 -9.72
N VAL A 88 5.83 16.75 -9.41
CA VAL A 88 6.91 17.14 -10.32
C VAL A 88 6.82 16.39 -11.65
N ARG A 89 6.50 15.10 -11.63
CA ARG A 89 6.32 14.28 -12.85
C ARG A 89 5.07 14.61 -13.67
N ALA A 90 4.08 15.31 -13.12
CA ALA A 90 2.87 15.71 -13.84
C ALA A 90 3.01 17.08 -14.52
N THR A 91 4.04 17.86 -14.16
CA THR A 91 4.33 19.21 -14.69
C THR A 91 5.30 19.23 -15.87
N TYR A 92 5.80 18.08 -16.32
CA TYR A 92 6.66 17.89 -17.50
C TYR A 92 6.10 16.77 -18.37
#